data_AF-A0A7S0R1L0-F1
#
_entry.id   AF-A0A7S0R1L0-F1
#
_cell.length_a   1.000
_cell.length_b   1.000
_cell.length_c   1.000
_cell.angle_alpha   90.00
_cell.angle_beta   90.00
_cell.angle_gamma   90.00
#
_symmetry.space_group_name_H-M   'P 1'
#
loop_
_entity.id
_entity.type
_entity.pdbx_description
1 polymer ?
#
loop_
_entity_poly.entity_id
_entity_poly.type
_entity_poly.pdbx_seq_one_letter_code
_entity_poly.pdbx_strand_id
1 'polypeptide(L)'
;SHCPQLAGLGVRAKRLLGIKNINVYALGVYVDGTGAKKALGHKFKGDAAALAANQALYDEVVASDSFEKTLRLVISFGHLKRSQFVDALEERLGAARQQ
;
A
#
# COMPACT_ATOMS: atom_id res chain seq x y z
N SER A 1 -16.63 -7.11 13.03
CA SER A 1 -16.88 -7.38 11.61
C SER A 1 -15.54 -7.56 10.92
N HIS A 2 -15.30 -8.70 10.27
CA HIS A 2 -14.04 -9.02 9.57
C HIS A 2 -13.89 -8.31 8.22
N CYS A 3 -14.51 -7.14 8.05
CA CYS A 3 -14.52 -6.44 6.78
C CYS A 3 -13.34 -5.46 6.74
N PRO A 4 -12.41 -5.57 5.77
CA PRO A 4 -11.33 -4.62 5.64
C PRO A 4 -11.84 -3.18 5.49
N GLN A 5 -11.35 -2.29 6.33
CA GLN A 5 -11.69 -0.87 6.32
C GLN A 5 -10.54 -0.09 5.71
N LEU A 6 -10.84 1.05 5.09
CA LEU A 6 -9.82 1.92 4.52
C LEU A 6 -8.89 2.43 5.63
N ALA A 7 -7.63 2.02 5.56
CA ALA A 7 -6.59 2.36 6.53
C ALA A 7 -5.69 3.50 6.04
N GLY A 8 -5.56 3.67 4.72
CA GLY A 8 -4.76 4.75 4.14
C GLY A 8 -5.04 4.97 2.66
N LEU A 9 -4.80 6.20 2.21
CA LEU A 9 -4.90 6.63 0.81
C LEU A 9 -3.60 7.30 0.38
N GLY A 10 -3.27 7.20 -0.90
CA GLY A 10 -2.12 7.87 -1.48
C GLY A 10 -2.24 8.07 -2.98
N VAL A 11 -1.34 8.87 -3.55
CA VAL A 11 -1.25 9.08 -5.00
C VAL A 11 0.18 8.82 -5.44
N ARG A 12 0.36 8.00 -6.47
CA ARG A 12 1.65 7.83 -7.12
C ARG A 12 1.77 8.78 -8.30
N ALA A 13 2.57 9.83 -8.13
CA ALA A 13 2.97 10.71 -9.22
C ALA A 13 4.31 10.27 -9.83
N LYS A 14 4.46 10.44 -11.15
CA LYS A 14 5.73 10.26 -11.88
C LYS A 14 6.02 11.52 -12.67
N ARG A 15 7.24 12.05 -12.56
CA ARG A 15 7.71 13.18 -13.38
C ARG A 15 8.15 12.65 -14.74
N LEU A 16 7.53 13.11 -15.82
CA LEU A 16 7.97 12.81 -17.19
C LEU A 16 8.82 13.95 -17.73
N LEU A 17 10.00 13.59 -18.26
CA LEU A 17 10.90 14.46 -19.02
C LEU A 17 11.23 15.81 -18.34
N GLY A 18 11.19 15.86 -17.01
CA GLY A 18 11.50 17.07 -16.24
C GLY A 18 10.42 18.16 -16.25
N ILE A 19 9.37 18.05 -17.05
CA ILE A 19 8.45 19.17 -17.36
C ILE A 19 7.10 19.02 -16.62
N LYS A 20 6.59 17.81 -16.42
CA LYS A 20 5.25 17.61 -15.85
C LYS A 20 5.17 16.41 -14.91
N ASN A 21 4.53 16.62 -13.75
CA ASN A 21 4.11 15.54 -12.86
C ASN A 21 2.80 14.95 -13.36
N ILE A 22 2.79 13.64 -13.55
CA ILE A 22 1.61 12.89 -13.95
C ILE A 22 1.20 11.99 -12.79
N ASN A 23 -0.03 12.16 -12.33
CA ASN A 23 -0.63 11.24 -11.38
C ASN A 23 -0.95 9.95 -12.12
N VAL A 24 -0.19 8.90 -11.83
CA VAL A 24 -0.30 7.61 -12.51
C VAL A 24 -1.53 6.87 -11.98
N TYR A 25 -1.64 6.78 -10.66
CA TYR A 25 -2.77 6.18 -9.97
C TYR A 25 -2.94 6.76 -8.57
N ALA A 26 -4.18 6.70 -8.06
CA ALA A 26 -4.47 6.74 -6.64
C ALA A 26 -4.45 5.32 -6.08
N LEU A 27 -4.08 5.17 -4.81
CA LEU A 27 -4.08 3.91 -4.09
C LEU A 27 -4.86 4.04 -2.79
N GLY A 28 -5.55 2.96 -2.42
CA GLY A 28 -6.15 2.78 -1.10
C GLY A 28 -5.75 1.44 -0.51
N VAL A 29 -5.33 1.46 0.75
CA VAL A 29 -5.00 0.26 1.52
C VAL A 29 -6.14 0.00 2.49
N TYR A 30 -6.71 -1.19 2.42
CA TYR A 30 -7.77 -1.64 3.31
C TYR A 30 -7.23 -2.76 4.19
N VAL A 31 -7.57 -2.73 5.47
CA VAL A 31 -7.10 -3.69 6.48
C VAL A 31 -8.26 -4.07 7.38
N ASP A 32 -8.41 -5.35 7.72
CA ASP A 32 -9.24 -5.75 8.86
C ASP A 32 -8.56 -5.25 10.14
N GLY A 33 -8.97 -4.08 10.61
CA GLY A 33 -8.39 -3.45 11.80
C GLY A 33 -8.58 -4.27 13.08
N THR A 34 -9.65 -5.07 13.16
CA THR A 34 -9.89 -5.94 14.32
C THR A 34 -8.92 -7.10 14.31
N GLY A 35 -8.76 -7.76 13.16
CA GLY A 35 -7.78 -8.82 12.94
C GLY A 35 -6.34 -8.34 13.18
N ALA A 36 -5.97 -7.20 12.60
CA ALA A 36 -4.64 -6.60 12.77
C ALA A 36 -4.34 -6.28 14.24
N LYS A 37 -5.29 -5.68 14.97
CA LYS A 37 -5.13 -5.39 16.40
C LYS A 37 -4.98 -6.67 17.23
N LYS A 38 -5.73 -7.72 16.92
CA LYS A 38 -5.62 -9.03 17.60
C LYS A 38 -4.25 -9.67 17.35
N ALA A 39 -3.75 -9.61 16.11
CA ALA A 39 -2.49 -10.22 15.72
C ALA A 39 -1.26 -9.44 16.23
N LEU A 40 -1.29 -8.11 16.16
CA LEU A 40 -0.10 -7.26 16.31
C LEU A 40 -0.15 -6.31 17.52
N GLY A 41 -1.33 -6.07 18.09
CA GLY A 41 -1.52 -5.05 19.14
C GLY A 41 -0.82 -5.36 20.47
N HIS A 42 -0.34 -6.59 20.67
CA HIS A 42 0.50 -6.92 21.82
C HIS A 42 1.97 -6.51 21.62
N LYS A 43 2.45 -6.50 20.37
CA LYS A 43 3.82 -6.13 19.98
C LYS A 43 4.00 -4.63 19.83
N PHE A 44 3.00 -3.97 19.22
CA PHE A 44 3.08 -2.56 18.89
C PHE A 44 2.07 -1.77 19.74
N LYS A 45 2.59 -0.97 20.67
CA LYS A 45 1.81 -0.10 21.55
C LYS A 45 2.36 1.32 21.48
N GLY A 46 1.48 2.30 21.64
CA GLY A 46 1.85 3.71 21.59
C GLY A 46 0.69 4.55 21.11
N ASP A 47 0.90 5.86 21.07
CA ASP A 47 -0.01 6.76 20.37
C ASP A 47 0.11 6.60 18.85
N ALA A 48 -0.79 7.27 18.13
CA ALA A 48 -0.84 7.18 16.68
C ALA A 48 0.44 7.69 16.00
N ALA A 49 1.12 8.71 16.57
CA ALA A 49 2.31 9.30 15.96
C ALA A 49 3.52 8.37 16.08
N ALA A 50 3.73 7.79 17.26
CA ALA A 50 4.78 6.82 17.50
C ALA A 50 4.61 5.56 16.65
N LEU A 51 3.37 5.06 16.54
CA LEU A 51 3.06 3.91 15.68
C LEU A 51 3.24 4.25 14.19
N ALA A 52 2.83 5.45 13.75
CA ALA A 52 2.97 5.87 12.37
C ALA A 52 4.44 6.03 11.92
N ALA A 53 5.35 6.33 12.85
CA ALA A 53 6.78 6.43 12.59
C ALA A 53 7.53 5.08 12.68
N ASN A 54 6.87 4.00 13.10
CA ASN A 54 7.51 2.72 13.34
C ASN A 54 7.50 1.82 12.10
N GLN A 55 8.62 1.73 11.38
CA GLN A 55 8.74 0.90 10.18
C GLN A 55 8.43 -0.59 10.43
N ALA A 56 8.83 -1.13 11.58
CA ALA A 56 8.63 -2.54 11.91
C ALA A 56 7.14 -2.92 12.03
N LEU A 57 6.27 -1.96 12.40
CA LEU A 57 4.83 -2.18 12.36
C LEU A 57 4.35 -2.42 10.92
N TYR A 58 4.79 -1.58 9.97
CA TYR A 58 4.39 -1.73 8.57
C TYR A 58 4.92 -3.03 7.96
N ASP A 59 6.15 -3.41 8.29
CA ASP A 59 6.76 -4.66 7.81
C ASP A 59 5.94 -5.88 8.29
N GLU A 60 5.55 -5.91 9.57
CA GLU A 60 4.70 -6.98 10.12
C GLU A 60 3.26 -6.93 9.57
N VAL A 61 2.73 -5.74 9.29
CA VAL A 61 1.42 -5.61 8.63
C VAL A 61 1.45 -6.21 7.22
N VAL A 62 2.52 -5.95 6.45
CA VAL A 62 2.68 -6.48 5.09
C VAL A 62 2.91 -7.99 5.11
N ALA A 63 3.75 -8.50 6.02
CA ALA A 63 4.15 -9.90 6.07
C ALA A 63 3.11 -10.84 6.69
N SER A 64 2.22 -10.34 7.55
CA SER A 64 1.29 -11.21 8.28
C SER A 64 0.15 -11.72 7.39
N ASP A 65 -0.07 -13.03 7.31
CA ASP A 65 -1.25 -13.59 6.63
C ASP A 65 -2.49 -13.73 7.55
N SER A 66 -2.40 -13.29 8.80
CA SER A 66 -3.40 -13.56 9.84
C SER A 66 -4.66 -12.68 9.79
N PHE A 67 -4.68 -11.67 8.92
CA PHE A 67 -5.82 -10.77 8.73
C PHE A 67 -5.86 -10.27 7.28
N GLU A 68 -7.08 -10.02 6.79
CA GLU A 68 -7.29 -9.61 5.41
C GLU A 68 -6.75 -8.21 5.13
N LYS A 69 -6.11 -8.07 3.97
CA LYS A 69 -5.58 -6.83 3.43
C LYS A 69 -5.98 -6.72 1.97
N THR A 70 -6.37 -5.52 1.54
CA THR A 70 -6.70 -5.25 0.14
C THR A 70 -6.01 -3.97 -0.32
N LEU A 71 -5.34 -4.05 -1.46
CA LEU A 71 -4.80 -2.89 -2.16
C LEU A 71 -5.71 -2.56 -3.34
N ARG A 72 -6.26 -1.35 -3.38
CA ARG A 72 -7.05 -0.85 -4.51
C ARG A 72 -6.25 0.21 -5.26
N LEU A 73 -6.01 -0.02 -6.55
CA LEU A 73 -5.33 0.93 -7.43
C LEU A 73 -6.35 1.52 -8.40
N VAL A 74 -6.41 2.85 -8.49
CA VAL A 74 -7.30 3.59 -9.40
C VAL A 74 -6.43 4.39 -10.37
N ILE A 75 -6.27 3.85 -11.58
CA ILE A 75 -5.43 4.45 -12.63
C ILE A 75 -6.13 5.72 -13.13
N SER A 76 -5.43 6.85 -13.00
CA SER A 76 -5.98 8.18 -13.33
C SER A 76 -5.40 8.71 -14.64
N PHE A 77 -4.27 8.15 -15.11
CA PHE A 77 -3.64 8.58 -16.35
C PHE A 77 -4.32 7.94 -17.56
N GLY A 78 -5.22 8.69 -18.21
CA GLY A 78 -6.08 8.18 -19.31
C GLY A 78 -5.35 7.68 -20.56
N HIS A 79 -4.06 8.01 -20.73
CA HIS A 79 -3.24 7.52 -21.85
C HIS A 79 -2.40 6.28 -21.49
N LEU A 80 -2.50 5.79 -20.25
CA LEU A 80 -1.82 4.56 -19.83
C LEU A 80 -2.64 3.35 -20.24
N LYS A 81 -2.09 2.47 -21.08
CA LYS A 81 -2.73 1.18 -21.32
C LYS A 81 -2.60 0.32 -20.07
N ARG A 82 -3.63 -0.49 -19.78
CA ARG A 82 -3.63 -1.42 -18.65
C ARG A 82 -2.42 -2.36 -18.67
N SER A 83 -2.03 -2.89 -19.84
CA SER A 83 -0.86 -3.75 -19.98
C SER A 83 0.42 -3.06 -19.53
N GLN A 84 0.68 -1.84 -20.04
CA GLN A 84 1.85 -1.06 -19.64
C GLN A 84 1.92 -0.80 -18.13
N PHE A 85 0.77 -0.63 -17.49
CA PHE A 85 0.70 -0.51 -16.04
C PHE A 85 1.05 -1.81 -15.33
N VAL A 86 0.47 -2.94 -15.77
CA VAL A 86 0.71 -4.26 -15.20
C VAL A 86 2.17 -4.67 -15.38
N ASP A 87 2.74 -4.52 -16.58
CA ASP A 87 4.13 -4.84 -16.87
C ASP A 87 5.08 -4.06 -15.95
N ALA A 88 4.87 -2.74 -15.81
CA ALA A 88 5.68 -1.90 -14.94
C ALA A 88 5.50 -2.23 -13.44
N LEU A 89 4.32 -2.71 -13.04
CA LEU A 89 4.07 -3.17 -11.68
C LEU A 89 4.81 -4.49 -11.41
N GLU A 90 4.73 -5.44 -12.33
CA GLU A 90 5.40 -6.74 -12.24
C GLU A 90 6.92 -6.59 -12.22
N GLU A 91 7.49 -5.72 -13.06
CA GLU A 91 8.93 -5.40 -13.03
C GLU A 91 9.36 -4.90 -11.64
N ARG A 92 8.57 -4.02 -11.04
CA ARG A 92 8.86 -3.46 -9.71
C ARG A 92 8.72 -4.49 -8.59
N LEU A 93 7.70 -5.34 -8.67
CA LEU A 93 7.51 -6.43 -7.71
C LEU A 93 8.60 -7.50 -7.86
N GLY A 94 9.04 -7.79 -9.09
CA GLY A 94 10.14 -8.70 -9.37
C GLY A 94 11.45 -8.21 -8.76
N ALA A 95 11.79 -6.94 -8.96
CA ALA A 95 12.97 -6.33 -8.34
C ALA A 95 12.91 -6.34 -6.80
N ALA A 96 11.73 -6.11 -6.20
CA ALA A 96 11.56 -6.13 -4.75
C ALA A 96 11.67 -7.53 -4.13
N ARG A 97 11.45 -8.61 -4.91
CA ARG A 97 11.62 -10.00 -4.45
C ARG A 97 13.06 -10.50 -4.50
N GLN A 98 13.95 -9.78 -5.18
CA GLN A 98 15.38 -10.13 -5.31
C GLN A 98 16.27 -9.38 -4.31
N GLN A 99 15.68 -8.56 -3.44
CA GLN A 99 16.32 -7.85 -2.34
C GLN A 99 15.98 -8.52 -1.02
#